data_AF-A0A1G2S915-F1
#
_entry.id   AF-A0A1G2S915-F1
#
_cell.length_a   1.000
_cell.length_b   1.000
_cell.length_c   1.000
_cell.angle_alpha   90.00
_cell.angle_beta   90.00
_cell.angle_gamma   90.00
#
_symmetry.space_group_name_H-M   'P 1'
#
loop_
_entity.id
_entity.type
_entity.pdbx_description
1 polymer ?
#
loop_
_entity_poly.entity_id
_entity_poly.type
_entity_poly.pdbx_seq_one_letter_code
_entity_poly.pdbx_strand_id
1 'polypeptide(L)'
;MKDVFGNGCAFTTNNQGQKVDEEGFKTTSFTKRKPISFSCVSVKKEGGRLLVRSTRDPNKTTLSFDKDEWDAFTKGIREGELNFDEL
;
A
#
# COMPACT_ATOMS: atom_id res chain seq x y z
N MET A 1 6.44 8.80 -21.62
CA MET A 1 5.47 9.29 -20.61
C MET A 1 5.63 8.41 -19.38
N LYS A 2 5.82 8.96 -18.18
CA LYS A 2 5.82 8.15 -16.95
C LYS A 2 4.37 7.87 -16.56
N ASP A 3 4.04 6.63 -16.26
CA ASP A 3 2.72 6.31 -15.72
C ASP A 3 2.62 6.85 -14.28
N VAL A 4 1.48 7.42 -13.92
CA VAL A 4 1.26 8.04 -12.60
C VAL A 4 0.06 7.42 -11.89
N PHE A 5 0.16 7.30 -10.57
CA PHE A 5 -0.96 6.96 -9.69
C PHE A 5 -2.00 8.09 -9.68
N GLY A 6 -3.16 7.86 -9.05
CA GLY A 6 -4.22 8.86 -8.94
C GLY A 6 -3.81 10.13 -8.18
N ASN A 7 -2.74 10.08 -7.36
CA ASN A 7 -2.13 11.23 -6.69
C ASN A 7 -1.00 11.90 -7.49
N GLY A 8 -0.74 11.49 -8.75
CA GLY A 8 0.35 12.03 -9.57
C GLY A 8 1.74 11.43 -9.29
N CYS A 9 1.88 10.52 -8.32
CA CYS A 9 3.16 9.83 -8.10
C CYS A 9 3.51 8.92 -9.27
N ALA A 10 4.72 9.06 -9.81
CA ALA A 10 5.20 8.23 -10.91
C ALA A 10 5.43 6.77 -10.46
N PHE A 11 5.15 5.83 -11.36
CA PHE A 11 5.45 4.42 -11.14
C PHE A 11 5.96 3.74 -12.41
N THR A 12 6.59 2.58 -12.21
CA THR A 12 6.96 1.60 -13.23
C THR A 12 6.24 0.28 -12.96
N THR A 13 6.20 -0.61 -13.94
CA THR A 13 5.60 -1.94 -13.76
C THR A 13 6.69 -3.00 -13.72
N ASN A 14 6.80 -3.76 -12.63
CA ASN A 14 7.80 -4.82 -12.51
C ASN A 14 7.40 -6.11 -13.28
N ASN A 15 8.26 -7.13 -13.27
CA ASN A 15 8.00 -8.42 -13.92
C ASN A 15 6.81 -9.21 -13.34
N GLN A 16 6.38 -8.90 -12.11
CA GLN A 16 5.15 -9.42 -11.49
C GLN A 16 3.92 -8.57 -11.87
N GLY A 17 4.12 -7.55 -12.69
CA GLY A 17 3.17 -6.52 -13.09
C GLY A 17 2.66 -5.65 -11.94
N GLN A 18 3.40 -5.56 -10.84
CA GLN A 18 3.09 -4.62 -9.76
C GLN A 18 3.55 -3.22 -10.15
N LYS A 19 2.77 -2.21 -9.76
CA LYS A 19 3.20 -0.81 -9.88
C LYS A 19 4.19 -0.51 -8.77
N VAL A 20 5.35 0.02 -9.13
CA VAL A 20 6.46 0.32 -8.23
C VAL A 20 6.87 1.78 -8.41
N ASP A 21 6.83 2.56 -7.34
CA ASP A 21 7.30 3.94 -7.38
C ASP A 21 8.81 4.08 -7.18
N GLU A 22 9.28 5.33 -7.25
CA GLU A 22 10.69 5.71 -7.12
C GLU A 22 11.31 5.35 -5.76
N GLU A 23 10.50 5.19 -4.71
CA GLU A 23 10.97 4.82 -3.37
C GLU A 23 10.89 3.30 -3.12
N GLY A 24 10.43 2.55 -4.12
CA GLY A 24 10.36 1.09 -4.10
C GLY A 24 9.11 0.51 -3.44
N PHE A 25 8.07 1.32 -3.16
CA PHE A 25 6.79 0.79 -2.72
C PHE A 25 6.08 0.11 -3.86
N LYS A 26 5.39 -1.00 -3.56
CA LYS A 26 4.79 -1.89 -4.56
C LYS A 26 3.30 -2.06 -4.29
N THR A 27 2.47 -2.02 -5.32
CA THR A 27 1.06 -2.42 -5.21
C THR A 27 0.93 -3.95 -5.21
N THR A 28 -0.17 -4.47 -4.65
CA THR A 28 -0.44 -5.91 -4.70
C THR A 28 -0.81 -6.33 -6.13
N SER A 29 -0.65 -7.61 -6.47
CA SER A 29 -1.07 -8.15 -7.77
C SER A 29 -2.59 -8.22 -7.93
N PHE A 30 -3.34 -8.22 -6.82
CA PHE A 30 -4.80 -8.32 -6.79
C PHE A 30 -5.49 -7.04 -7.29
N THR A 31 -4.80 -5.89 -7.28
CA THR A 31 -5.33 -4.62 -7.80
C THR A 31 -5.52 -4.59 -9.32
N LYS A 32 -5.20 -5.67 -10.04
CA LYS A 32 -5.35 -5.83 -11.49
C LYS A 32 -6.74 -6.30 -11.94
N ARG A 33 -7.63 -6.75 -11.04
CA ARG A 33 -8.98 -7.21 -11.44
C ARG A 33 -9.84 -6.01 -11.88
N LYS A 34 -9.99 -5.85 -13.20
CA LYS A 34 -10.91 -4.90 -13.86
C LYS A 34 -12.37 -5.18 -13.46
N PRO A 35 -13.30 -4.18 -13.54
CA PRO A 35 -13.18 -2.88 -14.20
C PRO A 35 -12.71 -1.72 -13.31
N ILE A 36 -12.57 -1.94 -12.00
CA ILE A 36 -12.30 -0.87 -11.03
C ILE A 36 -11.00 -1.20 -10.29
N SER A 37 -9.87 -0.79 -10.85
CA SER A 37 -8.56 -0.93 -10.20
C SER A 37 -8.32 0.23 -9.22
N PHE A 38 -8.88 0.13 -8.02
CA PHE A 38 -8.47 1.00 -6.92
C PHE A 38 -7.21 0.42 -6.27
N SER A 39 -6.06 0.57 -6.93
CA SER A 39 -4.78 0.51 -6.23
C SER A 39 -4.73 1.74 -5.34
N CYS A 40 -5.24 1.62 -4.10
CA CYS A 40 -5.26 2.67 -3.08
C CYS A 40 -4.14 2.50 -2.04
N VAL A 41 -3.45 1.35 -2.04
CA VAL A 41 -2.41 1.03 -1.05
C VAL A 41 -1.18 0.48 -1.75
N SER A 42 -0.01 0.91 -1.28
CA SER A 42 1.30 0.38 -1.68
C SER A 42 2.11 0.06 -0.43
N VAL A 43 2.96 -0.96 -0.54
CA VAL A 43 3.74 -1.49 0.60
C VAL A 43 5.22 -1.61 0.26
N LYS A 44 6.07 -1.43 1.27
CA LYS A 44 7.52 -1.63 1.19
C LYS A 44 8.00 -2.36 2.44
N LYS A 45 8.93 -3.30 2.28
CA LYS A 45 9.67 -3.92 3.37
C LYS A 45 11.07 -3.31 3.39
N GLU A 46 11.46 -2.70 4.51
CA GLU A 46 12.76 -2.03 4.64
C GLU A 46 13.21 -2.04 6.09
N GLY A 47 14.47 -2.40 6.35
CA GLY A 47 15.03 -2.37 7.71
C GLY A 47 14.25 -3.22 8.73
N GLY A 48 13.64 -4.33 8.31
CA GLY A 48 12.80 -5.17 9.17
C GLY A 48 11.39 -4.60 9.45
N ARG A 49 11.06 -3.43 8.91
CA ARG A 49 9.76 -2.76 9.07
C ARG A 49 8.86 -2.98 7.86
N LEU A 50 7.57 -2.92 8.11
CA LEU A 50 6.49 -2.91 7.13
C LEU A 50 5.98 -1.48 6.96
N LEU A 51 6.19 -0.94 5.76
CA LEU A 51 5.77 0.41 5.40
C LEU A 51 4.53 0.32 4.53
N VAL A 52 3.50 1.08 4.88
CA VAL A 52 2.20 1.11 4.19
C VAL A 52 1.84 2.55 3.89
N ARG A 53 1.46 2.84 2.65
CA ARG A 53 0.98 4.17 2.27
C ARG A 53 -0.12 4.14 1.23
N SER A 54 -0.89 5.22 1.20
CA SER A 54 -1.92 5.44 0.19
C SER A 54 -1.31 5.94 -1.12
N THR A 55 -1.64 5.28 -2.23
CA THR A 55 -1.31 5.76 -3.59
C THR A 55 -2.20 6.93 -4.04
N ARG A 56 -3.11 7.38 -3.17
CA ARG A 56 -3.93 8.59 -3.36
C ARG A 56 -3.48 9.76 -2.50
N ASP A 57 -2.54 9.54 -1.58
CA ASP A 57 -2.02 10.62 -0.75
C ASP A 57 -0.85 11.32 -1.46
N PRO A 58 -1.00 12.59 -1.89
CA PRO A 58 0.08 13.34 -2.52
C PRO A 58 1.24 13.63 -1.54
N ASN A 59 0.98 13.63 -0.23
CA ASN A 59 1.99 13.86 0.80
C ASN A 59 2.83 12.62 1.11
N LYS A 60 2.48 11.46 0.52
CA LYS A 60 3.17 10.18 0.70
C LYS A 60 3.30 9.77 2.19
N THR A 61 2.31 10.09 3.00
CA THR A 61 2.26 9.72 4.42
C THR A 61 2.41 8.21 4.55
N THR A 62 3.40 7.79 5.34
CA THR A 62 3.79 6.38 5.45
C THR A 62 3.59 5.92 6.88
N LEU A 63 2.72 4.94 7.07
CA LEU A 63 2.62 4.18 8.31
C LEU A 63 3.75 3.16 8.34
N SER A 64 4.40 3.03 9.50
CA SER A 64 5.56 2.18 9.68
C SER A 64 5.34 1.26 10.87
N PHE A 65 5.30 -0.04 10.61
CA PHE A 65 5.11 -1.07 11.62
C PHE A 65 6.40 -1.88 11.75
N ASP A 66 6.80 -2.23 12.95
CA ASP A 66 7.61 -3.44 13.14
C ASP A 66 6.74 -4.70 12.99
N LYS A 67 7.36 -5.87 13.24
CA LYS A 67 6.66 -7.15 13.10
C LYS A 67 5.53 -7.31 14.12
N ASP A 68 5.76 -6.93 15.37
CA ASP A 68 4.81 -7.16 16.45
C ASP A 68 3.64 -6.18 16.35
N GLU A 69 3.91 -4.92 15.98
CA GLU A 69 2.91 -3.91 15.67
C GLU A 69 2.00 -4.36 14.52
N TRP A 70 2.57 -4.93 13.46
CA TRP A 70 1.79 -5.44 12.33
C TRP A 70 0.93 -6.65 12.70
N ASP A 71 1.49 -7.58 13.47
CA ASP A 71 0.78 -8.77 13.91
C ASP A 71 -0.39 -8.37 14.84
N ALA A 72 -0.18 -7.41 15.76
CA ALA A 72 -1.23 -6.84 16.61
C ALA A 72 -2.32 -6.13 15.79
N PHE A 73 -1.93 -5.26 14.84
CA PHE A 73 -2.87 -4.55 13.97
C PHE A 73 -3.76 -5.52 13.17
N THR A 74 -3.16 -6.53 12.54
CA THR A 74 -3.92 -7.52 11.75
C THR A 74 -4.78 -8.43 12.61
N LYS A 75 -4.37 -8.71 13.85
CA LYS A 75 -5.18 -9.43 14.83
C LYS A 75 -6.41 -8.61 15.23
N GLY A 76 -6.25 -7.33 15.60
CA GLY A 76 -7.37 -6.45 15.97
C GLY A 76 -8.42 -6.31 14.86
N ILE A 77 -8.00 -6.25 13.59
CA ILE A 77 -8.95 -6.28 12.45
C ILE A 77 -9.72 -7.59 12.39
N ARG A 78 -9.04 -8.74 12.58
CA ARG A 78 -9.68 -10.07 12.48
C ARG A 78 -10.65 -10.34 13.62
N GLU A 79 -10.34 -9.84 14.81
CA GLU A 79 -11.17 -9.98 16.01
C GLU A 79 -12.30 -8.93 16.06
N GLY A 80 -12.33 -7.99 15.12
CA GLY A 80 -13.36 -6.94 15.05
C GLY A 80 -13.15 -5.83 16.08
N GLU A 81 -11.99 -5.79 16.74
CA GLU A 81 -11.59 -4.71 17.65
C GLU A 81 -11.32 -3.40 16.89
N LEU A 82 -10.88 -3.53 15.63
CA LEU A 82 -10.64 -2.41 14.72
C LEU A 82 -11.64 -2.48 13.57
N ASN A 83 -12.71 -1.68 13.65
CA ASN A 83 -13.68 -1.51 12.57
C ASN A 83 -13.54 -0.13 11.94
N PHE A 84 -13.54 -0.10 10.61
CA PHE A 84 -13.40 1.14 9.84
C PHE A 84 -14.71 1.92 9.70
N ASP A 85 -15.83 1.36 10.16
CA ASP A 85 -17.13 2.06 10.18
C ASP A 85 -17.20 3.12 11.31
N GLU A 86 -16.28 3.05 12.27
CA GLU A 86 -16.19 3.98 13.42
C GLU A 86 -15.07 5.03 13.27
N LEU A 87 -14.41 5.10 12.10
CA LEU A 87 -13.33 6.04 11.74
C LEU A 87 -13.77 7.02 10.65
#